data_AF-A0A7S3ZLZ5-F1
#
_entry.id   AF-A0A7S3ZLZ5-F1
#
_cell.length_a   1.000
_cell.length_b   1.000
_cell.length_c   1.000
_cell.angle_alpha   90.00
_cell.angle_beta   90.00
_cell.angle_gamma   90.00
#
_symmetry.space_group_name_H-M   'P 1'
#
loop_
_entity.id
_entity.type
_entity.pdbx_description
1 polymer ?
#
loop_
_entity_poly.entity_id
_entity_poly.type
_entity_poly.pdbx_seq_one_letter_code
_entity_poly.pdbx_strand_id
1 'polypeptide(L)'
;VAREPPRLAGGAHPGTRLRRRAATHARTTPGPARAAAAAGTPATPHTHTPTDRRARRSLYAKSEANRESVLDRFARDRVCAVLRTATAEACPKAMTAAIEGGFKIAEFTLTTPGCLDTLADFRAKYDGDVMVGCGTIMNTTDAEAACDAGAEFIITPVLVPEVVEWCVQRDIVIIPGCQTPTEAYNAYKLGAPLQKIFPGVAGAHAWVKAVSAALPMLRLNPTSGVDLDNAGDFLMNGAASVGLVAPLFDPAAVQAGDWDQIRANAAKVIGNAAKAGPLKR
;
A
#
# COMPACT_ATOMS: atom_id res chain seq x y z
N VAL A 1 65.19 -12.72 4.48
CA VAL A 1 64.69 -14.07 4.86
C VAL A 1 63.17 -14.01 4.88
N ALA A 2 62.55 -14.20 3.71
CA ALA A 2 61.10 -14.21 3.53
C ALA A 2 60.65 -15.68 3.43
N ARG A 3 59.59 -16.06 4.15
CA ARG A 3 59.02 -17.41 4.14
C ARG A 3 57.80 -17.44 3.23
N GLU A 4 57.89 -18.23 2.15
CA GLU A 4 56.76 -18.65 1.31
C GLU A 4 55.92 -19.74 2.02
N PRO A 5 54.61 -19.84 1.72
CA PRO A 5 53.76 -20.94 2.18
C PRO A 5 53.82 -22.16 1.22
N PRO A 6 53.49 -23.39 1.70
CA PRO A 6 53.65 -24.61 0.92
C PRO A 6 52.48 -24.91 -0.03
N ARG A 7 52.82 -25.67 -1.07
CA ARG A 7 51.97 -26.13 -2.20
C ARG A 7 50.98 -27.21 -1.78
N LEU A 8 49.77 -27.18 -2.34
CA LEU A 8 48.80 -28.28 -2.30
C LEU A 8 48.95 -29.16 -3.57
N ALA A 9 49.31 -30.42 -3.37
CA ALA A 9 49.00 -31.53 -4.28
C ALA A 9 47.52 -31.91 -4.07
N GLY A 10 46.69 -32.25 -5.06
CA GLY A 10 46.92 -33.18 -6.17
C GLY A 10 46.13 -34.46 -5.88
N GLY A 11 44.89 -34.54 -6.37
CA GLY A 11 44.03 -35.73 -6.26
C GLY A 11 43.04 -35.76 -7.42
N ALA A 12 43.24 -36.71 -8.34
CA ALA A 12 42.45 -36.93 -9.55
C ALA A 12 41.71 -38.27 -9.46
N HIS A 13 40.48 -38.34 -9.99
CA HIS A 13 39.90 -39.43 -10.81
C HIS A 13 38.36 -39.28 -10.96
N PRO A 14 37.69 -39.99 -11.90
CA PRO A 14 37.80 -39.87 -13.35
C PRO A 14 36.41 -39.61 -13.99
N GLY A 15 36.40 -39.28 -15.28
CA GLY A 15 35.18 -38.92 -16.00
C GLY A 15 34.28 -40.09 -16.42
N THR A 16 33.08 -39.72 -16.86
CA THR A 16 32.34 -40.44 -17.91
C THR A 16 31.68 -39.41 -18.82
N ARG A 17 32.02 -39.49 -20.11
CA ARG A 17 31.41 -38.76 -21.23
C ARG A 17 30.33 -39.63 -21.88
N LEU A 18 29.62 -38.99 -22.82
CA LEU A 18 28.71 -39.47 -23.87
C LEU A 18 27.22 -39.27 -23.50
N ARG A 19 26.34 -38.75 -24.36
CA ARG A 19 26.45 -38.35 -25.77
C ARG A 19 25.26 -37.45 -26.13
N ARG A 20 25.52 -36.51 -27.03
CA ARG A 20 24.53 -35.76 -27.81
C ARG A 20 23.58 -36.70 -28.57
N ARG A 21 22.31 -36.33 -28.68
CA ARG A 21 21.50 -36.58 -29.87
C ARG A 21 20.77 -35.29 -30.26
N ALA A 22 21.10 -34.83 -31.45
CA ALA A 22 20.31 -33.86 -32.20
C ALA A 22 19.12 -34.58 -32.86
N ALA A 23 17.99 -33.90 -32.96
CA ALA A 23 16.91 -34.26 -33.87
C ALA A 23 16.48 -33.00 -34.62
N THR A 24 16.56 -33.10 -35.94
CA THR A 24 16.27 -32.09 -36.95
C THR A 24 14.83 -32.17 -37.43
N HIS A 25 14.24 -30.99 -37.62
CA HIS A 25 13.28 -30.57 -38.65
C HIS A 25 11.89 -31.24 -38.75
N ALA A 26 10.86 -30.40 -38.57
CA ALA A 26 9.80 -30.26 -39.58
C ALA A 26 9.16 -28.87 -39.47
N ARG A 27 9.30 -28.07 -40.53
CA ARG A 27 8.50 -26.87 -40.79
C ARG A 27 7.15 -27.33 -41.34
N THR A 28 6.06 -26.89 -40.73
CA THR A 28 4.72 -27.02 -41.29
C THR A 28 4.19 -25.64 -41.67
N THR A 29 4.06 -25.41 -42.96
CA THR A 29 3.34 -24.29 -43.57
C THR A 29 1.83 -24.51 -43.45
N PRO A 30 1.01 -23.49 -43.10
CA PRO A 30 -0.42 -23.56 -43.34
C PRO A 30 -0.73 -23.14 -44.78
N GLY A 31 -1.48 -23.98 -45.50
CA GLY A 31 -2.05 -23.66 -46.82
C GLY A 31 -3.26 -22.72 -46.73
N PRO A 32 -3.79 -22.27 -47.89
CA PRO A 32 -4.58 -21.05 -47.99
C PRO A 32 -6.04 -21.25 -47.54
N ALA A 33 -6.52 -20.40 -46.64
CA ALA A 33 -7.94 -20.29 -46.34
C ALA A 33 -8.65 -19.47 -47.43
N ARG A 34 -9.67 -20.08 -48.04
CA ARG A 34 -10.54 -19.48 -49.06
C ARG A 34 -11.30 -18.27 -48.46
N ALA A 35 -11.31 -17.20 -49.23
CA ALA A 35 -12.20 -16.07 -49.04
C ALA A 35 -13.68 -16.51 -49.23
N ALA A 36 -14.53 -16.13 -48.28
CA ALA A 36 -15.96 -16.03 -48.47
C ALA A 36 -16.40 -14.68 -47.89
N ALA A 37 -16.83 -13.78 -48.77
CA ALA A 37 -17.43 -12.50 -48.44
C ALA A 37 -18.75 -12.73 -47.70
N ALA A 38 -18.94 -12.03 -46.58
CA ALA A 38 -20.24 -11.83 -45.95
C ALA A 38 -20.44 -10.33 -45.71
N ALA A 39 -21.60 -9.87 -46.12
CA ALA A 39 -21.98 -8.48 -46.29
C ALA A 39 -21.91 -7.66 -44.99
N GLY A 40 -21.48 -6.41 -45.13
CA GLY A 40 -21.45 -5.42 -44.06
C GLY A 40 -22.84 -5.09 -43.53
N THR A 41 -22.95 -5.04 -42.21
CA THR A 41 -23.99 -4.28 -41.51
C THR A 41 -23.28 -3.06 -40.92
N PRO A 42 -23.75 -1.82 -41.14
CA PRO A 42 -23.11 -0.66 -40.55
C PRO A 42 -23.30 -0.72 -39.03
N ALA A 43 -22.20 -0.90 -38.30
CA ALA A 43 -22.19 -0.71 -36.86
C ALA A 43 -22.56 0.75 -36.59
N THR A 44 -23.66 0.95 -35.87
CA THR A 44 -24.06 2.24 -35.31
C THR A 44 -22.91 2.80 -34.48
N PRO A 45 -22.53 4.08 -34.66
CA PRO A 45 -21.51 4.67 -33.81
C PRO A 45 -22.09 4.72 -32.39
N HIS A 46 -21.47 3.98 -31.46
CA HIS A 46 -21.64 4.22 -30.04
C HIS A 46 -21.16 5.64 -29.77
N THR A 47 -22.12 6.56 -29.71
CA THR A 47 -21.91 7.90 -29.22
C THR A 47 -21.48 7.78 -27.76
N HIS A 48 -20.20 7.98 -27.49
CA HIS A 48 -19.76 8.36 -26.15
C HIS A 48 -20.42 9.71 -25.86
N THR A 49 -21.60 9.66 -25.23
CA THR A 49 -22.19 10.84 -24.63
C THR A 49 -21.17 11.35 -23.61
N PRO A 50 -20.72 12.62 -23.67
CA PRO A 50 -19.90 13.19 -22.63
C PRO A 50 -20.77 13.28 -21.37
N THR A 51 -20.84 12.20 -20.59
CA THR A 51 -21.53 12.21 -19.31
C THR A 51 -20.81 13.20 -18.42
N ASP A 52 -21.54 14.24 -18.08
CA ASP A 52 -21.15 15.47 -17.43
C ASP A 52 -20.03 15.28 -16.39
N ARG A 53 -18.83 15.77 -16.75
CA ARG A 53 -17.66 15.83 -15.88
C ARG A 53 -17.94 16.60 -14.58
N ARG A 54 -18.96 17.48 -14.57
CA ARG A 54 -19.43 18.21 -13.40
C ARG A 54 -20.28 17.34 -12.49
N ALA A 55 -21.19 16.52 -13.03
CA ALA A 55 -21.96 15.53 -12.27
C ALA A 55 -21.07 14.47 -11.60
N ARG A 56 -20.05 13.95 -12.31
CA ARG A 56 -19.08 12.99 -11.73
C ARG A 56 -18.13 13.60 -10.70
N ARG A 57 -17.90 14.92 -10.75
CA ARG A 57 -17.19 15.64 -9.68
C ARG A 57 -18.07 15.76 -8.42
N SER A 58 -19.38 15.93 -8.59
CA SER A 58 -20.33 16.09 -7.48
C SER A 58 -20.53 14.81 -6.65
N LEU A 59 -20.47 13.62 -7.26
CA LEU A 59 -20.79 12.35 -6.59
C LEU A 59 -19.86 12.03 -5.40
N TYR A 60 -18.59 12.42 -5.49
CA TYR A 60 -17.56 12.09 -4.50
C TYR A 60 -16.92 13.32 -3.85
N ALA A 61 -17.45 14.52 -4.14
CA ALA A 61 -16.93 15.74 -3.52
C ALA A 61 -17.15 15.69 -2.01
N LYS A 62 -16.05 15.62 -1.25
CA LYS A 62 -16.05 15.84 0.19
C LYS A 62 -15.92 17.34 0.47
N SER A 63 -16.17 17.75 1.70
CA SER A 63 -15.92 19.13 2.14
C SER A 63 -14.48 19.29 2.61
N GLU A 64 -13.95 20.51 2.54
CA GLU A 64 -12.69 20.87 3.20
C GLU A 64 -12.69 20.50 4.69
N ALA A 65 -13.83 20.69 5.38
CA ALA A 65 -13.98 20.27 6.78
C ALA A 65 -13.81 18.75 6.98
N ASN A 66 -14.33 17.92 6.05
CA ASN A 66 -14.11 16.48 6.09
C ASN A 66 -12.63 16.13 5.86
N ARG A 67 -11.97 16.81 4.91
CA ARG A 67 -10.53 16.65 4.65
C ARG A 67 -9.72 16.96 5.91
N GLU A 68 -9.94 18.12 6.52
CA GLU A 68 -9.24 18.52 7.73
C GLU A 68 -9.49 17.56 8.90
N SER A 69 -10.73 17.08 9.06
CA SER A 69 -11.05 16.06 10.07
C SER A 69 -10.21 14.79 9.91
N VAL A 70 -10.07 14.28 8.67
CA VAL A 70 -9.21 13.11 8.38
C VAL A 70 -7.74 13.41 8.69
N LEU A 71 -7.24 14.59 8.34
CA LEU A 71 -5.85 14.99 8.62
C LEU A 71 -5.57 15.14 10.11
N ASP A 72 -6.52 15.67 10.88
CA ASP A 72 -6.44 15.78 12.33
C ASP A 72 -6.39 14.39 12.99
N ARG A 73 -7.15 13.42 12.47
CA ARG A 73 -7.10 12.03 12.93
C ARG A 73 -5.71 11.42 12.71
N PHE A 74 -5.14 11.60 11.52
CA PHE A 74 -3.76 11.16 11.24
C PHE A 74 -2.74 11.82 12.17
N ALA A 75 -2.90 13.12 12.46
CA ALA A 75 -2.00 13.86 13.36
C ALA A 75 -2.15 13.45 14.83
N ARG A 76 -3.35 13.06 15.25
CA ARG A 76 -3.67 12.63 16.62
C ARG A 76 -3.28 11.18 16.87
N ASP A 77 -3.74 10.26 16.02
CA ASP A 77 -3.65 8.82 16.27
C ASP A 77 -2.32 8.23 15.78
N ARG A 78 -1.73 8.82 14.74
CA ARG A 78 -0.34 8.62 14.22
C ARG A 78 0.09 7.19 13.85
N VAL A 79 -0.68 6.15 14.14
CA VAL A 79 -0.40 4.77 13.75
C VAL A 79 -1.56 4.19 12.94
N CYS A 80 -1.25 3.61 11.79
CA CYS A 80 -2.22 3.00 10.87
C CYS A 80 -1.99 1.49 10.80
N ALA A 81 -3.05 0.71 11.03
CA ALA A 81 -3.04 -0.74 10.85
C ALA A 81 -3.30 -1.05 9.38
N VAL A 82 -2.33 -1.61 8.67
CA VAL A 82 -2.39 -1.88 7.23
C VAL A 82 -2.50 -3.38 6.99
N LEU A 83 -3.69 -3.84 6.60
CA LEU A 83 -3.97 -5.26 6.46
C LEU A 83 -4.03 -5.70 4.99
N ARG A 84 -3.08 -6.58 4.66
CA ARG A 84 -3.09 -7.43 3.47
C ARG A 84 -3.14 -8.89 3.91
N THR A 85 -4.10 -9.64 3.40
CA THR A 85 -4.19 -11.08 3.63
C THR A 85 -4.70 -11.80 2.38
N ALA A 86 -4.32 -13.07 2.23
CA ALA A 86 -4.78 -13.91 1.13
C ALA A 86 -6.19 -14.50 1.36
N THR A 87 -6.76 -14.34 2.56
CA THR A 87 -8.07 -14.93 2.91
C THR A 87 -9.06 -13.85 3.35
N ALA A 88 -10.26 -13.89 2.78
CA ALA A 88 -11.36 -12.98 3.16
C ALA A 88 -11.74 -13.14 4.64
N GLU A 89 -11.74 -14.38 5.15
CA GLU A 89 -12.20 -14.68 6.52
C GLU A 89 -11.29 -14.10 7.60
N ALA A 90 -9.97 -14.08 7.37
CA ALA A 90 -9.03 -13.58 8.37
C ALA A 90 -9.02 -12.05 8.47
N CYS A 91 -9.37 -11.36 7.38
CA CYS A 91 -9.34 -9.90 7.30
C CYS A 91 -10.13 -9.20 8.43
N PRO A 92 -11.44 -9.45 8.62
CA PRO A 92 -12.21 -8.80 9.67
C PRO A 92 -11.76 -9.19 11.09
N LYS A 93 -11.32 -10.44 11.29
CA LYS A 93 -10.88 -10.94 12.61
C LYS A 93 -9.58 -10.27 13.03
N ALA A 94 -8.58 -10.27 12.15
CA ALA A 94 -7.28 -9.64 12.40
C ALA A 94 -7.40 -8.13 12.60
N MET A 95 -8.15 -7.43 11.74
CA MET A 95 -8.34 -5.97 11.90
C MET A 95 -9.09 -5.63 13.18
N THR A 96 -10.10 -6.43 13.56
CA THR A 96 -10.80 -6.24 14.86
C THR A 96 -9.83 -6.36 16.02
N ALA A 97 -8.96 -7.38 16.03
CA ALA A 97 -7.96 -7.55 17.08
C ALA A 97 -6.99 -6.35 17.19
N ALA A 98 -6.56 -5.79 16.06
CA ALA A 98 -5.70 -4.59 16.05
C ALA A 98 -6.42 -3.35 16.61
N ILE A 99 -7.70 -3.15 16.26
CA ILE A 99 -8.53 -2.05 16.78
C ILE A 99 -8.76 -2.20 18.28
N GLU A 100 -9.09 -3.41 18.74
CA GLU A 100 -9.29 -3.68 20.16
C GLU A 100 -7.98 -3.56 20.96
N GLY A 101 -6.82 -3.70 20.31
CA GLY A 101 -5.51 -3.37 20.87
C GLY A 101 -5.15 -1.87 20.83
N GLY A 102 -6.02 -1.02 20.27
CA GLY A 102 -5.95 0.44 20.38
C GLY A 102 -5.82 1.21 19.06
N PHE A 103 -5.70 0.55 17.91
CA PHE A 103 -5.62 1.25 16.64
C PHE A 103 -6.93 1.97 16.29
N LYS A 104 -6.82 3.21 15.80
CA LYS A 104 -7.95 4.06 15.39
C LYS A 104 -7.93 4.42 13.90
N ILE A 105 -6.92 3.96 13.17
CA ILE A 105 -6.80 4.12 11.71
C ILE A 105 -6.52 2.73 11.12
N ALA A 106 -7.33 2.34 10.14
CA ALA A 106 -7.29 1.05 9.47
C ALA A 106 -7.23 1.24 7.94
N GLU A 107 -6.19 0.70 7.30
CA GLU A 107 -6.04 0.61 5.84
C GLU A 107 -6.33 -0.84 5.41
N PHE A 108 -7.39 -1.03 4.62
CA PHE A 108 -7.67 -2.31 3.94
C PHE A 108 -7.08 -2.28 2.53
N THR A 109 -6.30 -3.28 2.15
CA THR A 109 -5.69 -3.31 0.81
C THR A 109 -6.58 -4.02 -0.21
N LEU A 110 -6.78 -3.44 -1.41
CA LEU A 110 -7.57 -4.05 -2.50
C LEU A 110 -7.07 -5.43 -2.94
N THR A 111 -5.82 -5.77 -2.64
CA THR A 111 -5.28 -7.11 -2.87
C THR A 111 -5.84 -8.18 -1.93
N THR A 112 -6.57 -7.79 -0.88
CA THR A 112 -7.27 -8.71 0.03
C THR A 112 -8.63 -9.09 -0.58
N PRO A 113 -8.95 -10.40 -0.71
CA PRO A 113 -10.28 -10.81 -1.17
C PRO A 113 -11.39 -10.25 -0.28
N GLY A 114 -12.46 -9.70 -0.88
CA GLY A 114 -13.57 -9.09 -0.12
C GLY A 114 -13.24 -7.77 0.58
N CYS A 115 -12.16 -7.08 0.16
CA CYS A 115 -11.70 -5.83 0.78
C CYS A 115 -12.80 -4.77 0.89
N LEU A 116 -13.54 -4.50 -0.19
CA LEU A 116 -14.54 -3.43 -0.21
C LEU A 116 -15.73 -3.73 0.69
N ASP A 117 -16.23 -4.97 0.68
CA ASP A 117 -17.31 -5.41 1.57
C ASP A 117 -16.87 -5.30 3.04
N THR A 118 -15.65 -5.77 3.36
CA THR A 118 -15.10 -5.68 4.72
C THR A 118 -14.94 -4.22 5.17
N LEU A 119 -14.51 -3.33 4.26
CA LEU A 119 -14.37 -1.92 4.54
C LEU A 119 -15.73 -1.29 4.88
N ALA A 120 -16.77 -1.59 4.08
CA ALA A 120 -18.13 -1.11 4.31
C ALA A 120 -18.69 -1.59 5.65
N ASP A 121 -18.49 -2.86 5.99
CA ASP A 121 -18.89 -3.42 7.28
C ASP A 121 -18.20 -2.70 8.45
N PHE A 122 -16.90 -2.40 8.34
CA PHE A 122 -16.17 -1.69 9.38
C PHE A 122 -16.58 -0.23 9.49
N ARG A 123 -16.83 0.43 8.35
CA ARG A 123 -17.35 1.80 8.33
C ARG A 123 -18.67 1.88 9.10
N ALA A 124 -19.57 0.93 8.87
CA ALA A 124 -20.85 0.85 9.57
C ALA A 124 -20.70 0.46 11.05
N LYS A 125 -19.85 -0.53 11.36
CA LYS A 125 -19.67 -1.08 12.71
C LYS A 125 -19.10 -0.06 13.71
N TYR A 126 -18.12 0.75 13.30
CA TYR A 126 -17.42 1.64 14.22
C TYR A 126 -17.90 3.10 14.18
N ASP A 127 -18.81 3.44 13.27
CA ASP A 127 -19.49 4.74 13.19
C ASP A 127 -18.59 5.98 13.42
N GLY A 128 -17.38 5.97 12.84
CA GLY A 128 -16.42 7.08 12.97
C GLY A 128 -15.39 6.95 14.10
N ASP A 129 -15.57 6.07 15.08
CA ASP A 129 -14.57 5.81 16.13
C ASP A 129 -13.25 5.29 15.55
N VAL A 130 -13.33 4.53 14.45
CA VAL A 130 -12.20 4.03 13.67
C VAL A 130 -12.27 4.59 12.26
N MET A 131 -11.12 5.08 11.77
CA MET A 131 -11.00 5.67 10.43
C MET A 131 -10.68 4.54 9.49
N VAL A 132 -11.51 4.33 8.49
CA VAL A 132 -11.25 3.28 7.51
C VAL A 132 -10.84 3.89 6.18
N GLY A 133 -9.80 3.34 5.57
CA GLY A 133 -9.34 3.73 4.25
C GLY A 133 -8.99 2.52 3.42
N CYS A 134 -8.78 2.78 2.13
CA CYS A 134 -8.44 1.74 1.17
C CYS A 134 -7.07 2.00 0.55
N GLY A 135 -6.25 0.95 0.54
CA GLY A 135 -4.90 0.96 0.00
C GLY A 135 -4.73 0.06 -1.21
N THR A 136 -3.60 0.20 -1.89
CA THR A 136 -3.32 -0.50 -3.16
C THR A 136 -4.26 -0.05 -4.30
N ILE A 137 -4.72 1.20 -4.25
CA ILE A 137 -5.43 1.85 -5.36
C ILE A 137 -4.43 2.11 -6.49
N MET A 138 -4.76 1.73 -7.72
CA MET A 138 -3.87 1.89 -8.88
C MET A 138 -4.46 2.75 -10.01
N ASN A 139 -5.76 3.07 -9.94
CA ASN A 139 -6.44 3.91 -10.92
C ASN A 139 -7.66 4.60 -10.29
N THR A 140 -8.34 5.50 -11.02
CA THR A 140 -9.48 6.24 -10.48
C THR A 140 -10.73 5.38 -10.30
N THR A 141 -10.90 4.29 -11.06
CA THR A 141 -12.02 3.36 -10.88
C THR A 141 -11.91 2.63 -9.54
N ASP A 142 -10.70 2.21 -9.16
CA ASP A 142 -10.42 1.64 -7.84
C ASP A 142 -10.74 2.65 -6.72
N ALA A 143 -10.38 3.92 -6.92
CA ALA A 143 -10.65 4.99 -5.96
C ALA A 143 -12.15 5.27 -5.82
N GLU A 144 -12.90 5.28 -6.92
CA GLU A 144 -14.36 5.40 -6.94
C GLU A 144 -15.00 4.26 -6.13
N ALA A 145 -14.64 3.01 -6.42
CA ALA A 145 -15.17 1.84 -5.72
C ALA A 145 -14.82 1.83 -4.21
N ALA A 146 -13.62 2.29 -3.85
CA ALA A 146 -13.24 2.46 -2.45
C ALA A 146 -14.08 3.52 -1.74
N CYS A 147 -14.35 4.64 -2.41
CA CYS A 147 -15.22 5.70 -1.85
C CYS A 147 -16.67 5.22 -1.70
N ASP A 148 -17.19 4.46 -2.66
CA ASP A 148 -18.52 3.85 -2.57
C ASP A 148 -18.65 2.90 -1.37
N ALA A 149 -17.59 2.15 -1.06
CA ALA A 149 -17.52 1.31 0.13
C ALA A 149 -17.38 2.11 1.45
N GLY A 150 -17.19 3.43 1.37
CA GLY A 150 -17.10 4.30 2.54
C GLY A 150 -15.68 4.64 2.98
N ALA A 151 -14.66 4.50 2.11
CA ALA A 151 -13.30 4.88 2.43
C ALA A 151 -13.20 6.38 2.79
N GLU A 152 -12.60 6.67 3.95
CA GLU A 152 -12.37 8.02 4.43
C GLU A 152 -11.12 8.63 3.80
N PHE A 153 -10.11 7.80 3.52
CA PHE A 153 -8.87 8.15 2.83
C PHE A 153 -8.41 7.07 1.83
N ILE A 154 -7.57 7.48 0.88
CA ILE A 154 -7.05 6.64 -0.22
C ILE A 154 -5.53 6.51 -0.13
N ILE A 155 -5.01 5.31 -0.38
CA ILE A 155 -3.57 5.02 -0.38
C ILE A 155 -3.18 4.29 -1.66
N THR A 156 -2.14 4.76 -2.33
CA THR A 156 -1.51 4.07 -3.47
C THR A 156 -0.14 3.54 -3.03
N PRO A 157 0.35 2.41 -3.59
CA PRO A 157 1.66 1.87 -3.22
C PRO A 157 2.81 2.65 -3.89
N VAL A 158 2.52 3.40 -4.94
CA VAL A 158 3.46 4.25 -5.70
C VAL A 158 2.77 5.56 -6.07
N LEU A 159 3.51 6.55 -6.56
CA LEU A 159 2.91 7.79 -7.04
C LEU A 159 2.16 7.53 -8.35
N VAL A 160 0.83 7.69 -8.31
CA VAL A 160 -0.06 7.60 -9.47
C VAL A 160 -0.71 8.97 -9.65
N PRO A 161 -0.12 9.88 -10.45
CA PRO A 161 -0.54 11.29 -10.51
C PRO A 161 -2.02 11.50 -10.79
N GLU A 162 -2.61 10.71 -11.69
CA GLU A 162 -4.02 10.79 -12.06
C GLU A 162 -4.97 10.47 -10.90
N VAL A 163 -4.58 9.58 -9.98
CA VAL A 163 -5.36 9.28 -8.77
C VAL A 163 -5.20 10.41 -7.76
N VAL A 164 -3.99 10.96 -7.60
CA VAL A 164 -3.74 12.12 -6.72
C VAL A 164 -4.58 13.31 -7.13
N GLU A 165 -4.54 13.69 -8.40
CA GLU A 165 -5.33 14.81 -8.94
C GLU A 165 -6.83 14.56 -8.79
N TRP A 166 -7.29 13.33 -9.06
CA TRP A 166 -8.70 12.98 -8.91
C TRP A 166 -9.19 13.13 -7.47
N CYS A 167 -8.43 12.65 -6.48
CA CYS A 167 -8.75 12.77 -5.06
C CYS A 167 -8.68 14.23 -4.58
N VAL A 168 -7.63 14.97 -4.96
CA VAL A 168 -7.42 16.36 -4.54
C VAL A 168 -8.53 17.28 -5.04
N GLN A 169 -8.99 17.10 -6.29
CA GLN A 169 -10.13 17.87 -6.85
C GLN A 169 -11.47 17.64 -6.13
N ARG A 170 -11.53 16.67 -5.22
CA ARG A 170 -12.73 16.21 -4.49
C ARG A 170 -12.56 16.28 -2.98
N ASP A 171 -11.48 16.91 -2.49
CA ASP A 171 -11.16 16.98 -1.05
C ASP A 171 -11.04 15.60 -0.37
N ILE A 172 -10.69 14.57 -1.15
CA ILE A 172 -10.39 13.24 -0.62
C ILE A 172 -8.92 13.19 -0.21
N VAL A 173 -8.64 12.81 1.03
CA VAL A 173 -7.27 12.64 1.51
C VAL A 173 -6.64 11.44 0.80
N ILE A 174 -5.54 11.71 0.08
CA ILE A 174 -4.74 10.70 -0.60
C ILE A 174 -3.31 10.68 -0.06
N ILE A 175 -2.77 9.47 0.13
CA ILE A 175 -1.44 9.23 0.67
C ILE A 175 -0.66 8.36 -0.33
N PRO A 176 -0.04 8.95 -1.36
CA PRO A 176 0.65 8.19 -2.38
C PRO A 176 1.97 7.62 -1.88
N GLY A 177 2.31 6.42 -2.36
CA GLY A 177 3.57 5.75 -2.08
C GLY A 177 4.75 6.40 -2.81
N CYS A 178 5.86 6.59 -2.11
CA CYS A 178 7.11 7.19 -2.59
C CYS A 178 8.27 6.46 -1.92
N GLN A 179 9.39 6.26 -2.61
CA GLN A 179 10.60 5.73 -1.99
C GLN A 179 11.71 6.79 -1.86
N THR A 180 11.62 7.86 -2.66
CA THR A 180 12.63 8.92 -2.72
C THR A 180 12.06 10.30 -2.32
N PRO A 181 12.91 11.24 -1.89
CA PRO A 181 12.47 12.62 -1.59
C PRO A 181 11.86 13.32 -2.82
N THR A 182 12.35 13.03 -4.03
CA THR A 182 11.82 13.60 -5.27
C THR A 182 10.39 13.15 -5.54
N GLU A 183 10.10 11.86 -5.38
CA GLU A 183 8.74 11.34 -5.52
C GLU A 183 7.79 11.94 -4.48
N ALA A 184 8.24 12.00 -3.21
CA ALA A 184 7.46 12.60 -2.13
C ALA A 184 7.17 14.09 -2.38
N TYR A 185 8.15 14.84 -2.89
CA TYR A 185 7.97 16.22 -3.28
C TYR A 185 7.02 16.39 -4.47
N ASN A 186 7.09 15.51 -5.48
CA ASN A 186 6.16 15.53 -6.60
C ASN A 186 4.72 15.23 -6.15
N ALA A 187 4.53 14.28 -5.24
CA ALA A 187 3.23 14.02 -4.62
C ALA A 187 2.67 15.24 -3.88
N TYR A 188 3.51 15.90 -3.08
CA TYR A 188 3.16 17.14 -2.40
C TYR A 188 2.73 18.25 -3.38
N LYS A 189 3.48 18.44 -4.47
CA LYS A 189 3.14 19.42 -5.52
C LYS A 189 1.80 19.15 -6.19
N LEU A 190 1.39 17.88 -6.29
CA LEU A 190 0.08 17.48 -6.80
C LEU A 190 -1.06 17.68 -5.77
N GLY A 191 -0.74 18.11 -4.54
CA GLY A 191 -1.71 18.42 -3.48
C GLY A 191 -1.94 17.30 -2.47
N ALA A 192 -1.16 16.21 -2.53
CA ALA A 192 -1.24 15.14 -1.55
C ALA A 192 -0.77 15.64 -0.17
N PRO A 193 -1.61 15.54 0.89
CA PRO A 193 -1.27 16.08 2.20
C PRO A 193 -0.28 15.22 3.00
N LEU A 194 -0.14 13.93 2.67
CA LEU A 194 0.81 12.99 3.29
C LEU A 194 1.48 12.13 2.21
N GLN A 195 2.65 11.57 2.50
CA GLN A 195 3.42 10.74 1.58
C GLN A 195 3.79 9.42 2.25
N LYS A 196 3.29 8.30 1.71
CA LYS A 196 3.62 6.96 2.20
C LYS A 196 5.03 6.63 1.76
N ILE A 197 5.94 6.33 2.68
CA ILE A 197 7.28 5.87 2.32
C ILE A 197 7.22 4.36 2.13
N PHE A 198 7.20 3.91 0.88
CA PHE A 198 7.00 2.51 0.51
C PHE A 198 7.75 2.13 -0.77
N PRO A 199 8.38 0.94 -0.82
CA PRO A 199 8.61 0.04 0.31
C PRO A 199 9.57 0.66 1.32
N GLY A 200 9.16 0.77 2.58
CA GLY A 200 10.03 1.29 3.63
C GLY A 200 11.10 0.27 4.03
N VAL A 201 12.20 0.79 4.57
CA VAL A 201 13.39 0.04 4.98
C VAL A 201 13.45 0.00 6.50
N ALA A 202 13.70 -1.18 7.06
CA ALA A 202 13.80 -1.37 8.51
C ALA A 202 14.89 -0.47 9.12
N GLY A 203 14.58 0.21 10.23
CA GLY A 203 15.53 1.09 10.90
C GLY A 203 15.84 2.42 10.19
N ALA A 204 15.14 2.76 9.10
CA ALA A 204 15.40 3.99 8.33
C ALA A 204 14.87 5.29 8.98
N HIS A 205 14.71 5.33 10.31
CA HIS A 205 14.27 6.53 11.02
C HIS A 205 15.26 7.71 10.85
N ALA A 206 16.55 7.42 10.70
CA ALA A 206 17.56 8.44 10.40
C ALA A 206 17.37 9.08 9.00
N TRP A 207 16.94 8.27 8.01
CA TRP A 207 16.57 8.80 6.69
C TRP A 207 15.34 9.69 6.77
N VAL A 208 14.31 9.27 7.52
CA VAL A 208 13.11 10.10 7.75
C VAL A 208 13.50 11.42 8.40
N LYS A 209 14.37 11.41 9.42
CA LYS A 209 14.89 12.64 10.03
C LYS A 209 15.55 13.57 9.02
N ALA A 210 16.43 13.03 8.17
CA ALA A 210 17.16 13.80 7.18
C ALA A 210 16.21 14.43 6.14
N VAL A 211 15.23 13.66 5.65
CA VAL A 211 14.25 14.16 4.67
C VAL A 211 13.32 15.18 5.31
N SER A 212 12.75 14.91 6.49
CA SER A 212 11.87 15.87 7.18
C SER A 212 12.60 17.17 7.53
N ALA A 213 13.90 17.12 7.84
CA ALA A 213 14.71 18.31 8.06
C ALA A 213 14.96 19.12 6.77
N ALA A 214 15.18 18.46 5.64
CA ALA A 214 15.42 19.12 4.36
C ALA A 214 14.14 19.61 3.67
N LEU A 215 13.03 18.90 3.87
CA LEU A 215 11.74 19.11 3.22
C LEU A 215 10.61 19.17 4.28
N PRO A 216 10.58 20.21 5.13
CA PRO A 216 9.67 20.29 6.28
C PRO A 216 8.18 20.42 5.91
N MET A 217 7.85 20.70 4.64
CA MET A 217 6.48 20.70 4.16
C MET A 217 5.88 19.29 3.96
N LEU A 218 6.74 18.26 3.88
CA LEU A 218 6.29 16.88 3.68
C LEU A 218 5.78 16.27 4.99
N ARG A 219 4.72 15.46 4.88
CA ARG A 219 4.20 14.68 6.01
C ARG A 219 4.38 13.20 5.71
N LEU A 220 5.50 12.66 6.16
CA LEU A 220 5.90 11.30 5.83
C LEU A 220 5.12 10.28 6.68
N ASN A 221 4.68 9.21 6.02
CA ASN A 221 4.09 8.01 6.60
C ASN A 221 4.94 6.78 6.23
N PRO A 222 5.99 6.44 6.99
CA PRO A 222 6.76 5.22 6.75
C PRO A 222 5.89 3.97 6.91
N THR A 223 5.89 3.12 5.87
CA THR A 223 5.14 1.85 5.86
C THR A 223 6.00 0.77 5.21
N SER A 224 6.01 -0.44 5.78
CA SER A 224 7.06 -1.45 5.59
C SER A 224 8.38 -1.01 6.24
N GLY A 225 9.03 -1.90 7.00
CA GLY A 225 10.21 -1.55 7.83
C GLY A 225 9.89 -0.93 9.20
N VAL A 226 8.63 -0.56 9.45
CA VAL A 226 8.13 -0.24 10.80
C VAL A 226 7.71 -1.53 11.49
N ASP A 227 8.17 -1.73 12.72
CA ASP A 227 7.86 -2.89 13.56
C ASP A 227 7.29 -2.50 14.92
N LEU A 228 7.10 -3.50 15.79
CA LEU A 228 6.50 -3.33 17.11
C LEU A 228 7.34 -2.45 18.05
N ASP A 229 8.64 -2.36 17.83
CA ASP A 229 9.61 -1.71 18.71
C ASP A 229 10.04 -0.34 18.19
N ASN A 230 10.12 -0.15 16.87
CA ASN A 230 10.69 1.04 16.25
C ASN A 230 9.66 2.11 15.82
N ALA A 231 8.36 1.85 15.97
CA ALA A 231 7.32 2.81 15.57
C ALA A 231 7.49 4.20 16.23
N GLY A 232 7.82 4.22 17.53
CA GLY A 232 8.10 5.46 18.26
C GLY A 232 9.32 6.21 17.72
N ASP A 233 10.36 5.50 17.27
CA ASP A 233 11.58 6.10 16.74
C ASP A 233 11.32 6.86 15.45
N PHE A 234 10.53 6.30 14.53
CA PHE A 234 10.11 7.00 13.32
C PHE A 234 9.35 8.29 13.64
N LEU A 235 8.40 8.22 14.58
CA LEU A 235 7.58 9.36 15.01
C LEU A 235 8.40 10.46 15.69
N MET A 236 9.39 10.09 16.51
CA MET A 236 10.33 11.04 17.14
C MET A 236 11.27 11.69 16.13
N ASN A 237 11.54 11.02 15.01
CA ASN A 237 12.42 11.47 13.94
C ASN A 237 11.68 12.19 12.80
N GLY A 238 10.46 12.68 13.05
CA GLY A 238 9.76 13.57 12.11
C GLY A 238 8.82 12.87 11.14
N ALA A 239 8.52 11.58 11.33
CA ALA A 239 7.36 10.97 10.67
C ALA A 239 6.06 11.59 11.24
N ALA A 240 5.14 11.95 10.35
CA ALA A 240 3.83 12.46 10.75
C ALA A 240 2.98 11.34 11.38
N SER A 241 3.02 10.18 10.74
CA SER A 241 2.39 8.93 11.17
C SER A 241 3.22 7.73 10.66
N VAL A 242 2.86 6.51 11.03
CA VAL A 242 3.47 5.27 10.52
C VAL A 242 2.41 4.23 10.15
N GLY A 243 2.71 3.36 9.19
CA GLY A 243 1.88 2.22 8.80
C GLY A 243 2.51 0.89 9.21
N LEU A 244 1.73 0.07 9.92
CA LEU A 244 2.15 -1.25 10.41
C LEU A 244 1.49 -2.36 9.58
N VAL A 245 2.32 -3.27 9.06
CA VAL A 245 1.94 -4.37 8.16
C VAL A 245 2.16 -5.73 8.84
N ALA A 246 2.97 -6.62 8.25
CA ALA A 246 3.28 -7.95 8.75
C ALA A 246 3.77 -7.99 10.22
N PRO A 247 4.55 -7.04 10.76
CA PRO A 247 4.91 -7.08 12.18
C PRO A 247 3.69 -6.98 13.12
N LEU A 248 2.65 -6.24 12.73
CA LEU A 248 1.40 -6.16 13.48
C LEU A 248 0.53 -7.40 13.22
N PHE A 249 0.38 -7.75 11.94
CA PHE A 249 -0.38 -8.90 11.46
C PHE A 249 0.56 -10.06 11.13
N ASP A 250 1.19 -10.64 12.16
CA ASP A 250 2.14 -11.73 11.97
C ASP A 250 1.49 -12.86 11.15
N PRO A 251 2.09 -13.28 10.01
CA PRO A 251 1.46 -14.24 9.12
C PRO A 251 1.14 -15.58 9.80
N ALA A 252 1.98 -16.04 10.74
CA ALA A 252 1.73 -17.28 11.45
C ALA A 252 0.58 -17.14 12.45
N ALA A 253 0.51 -16.02 13.18
CA ALA A 253 -0.62 -15.71 14.06
C ALA A 253 -1.93 -15.60 13.28
N VAL A 254 -1.93 -14.90 12.13
CA VAL A 254 -3.11 -14.79 11.26
C VAL A 254 -3.56 -16.16 10.74
N GLN A 255 -2.62 -17.00 10.31
CA GLN A 255 -2.92 -18.35 9.84
C GLN A 255 -3.45 -19.27 10.96
N ALA A 256 -2.92 -19.13 12.17
CA ALA A 256 -3.35 -19.91 13.34
C ALA A 256 -4.64 -19.38 13.99
N GLY A 257 -5.10 -18.17 13.61
CA GLY A 257 -6.22 -17.51 14.26
C GLY A 257 -5.89 -16.96 15.65
N ASP A 258 -4.62 -16.67 15.92
CA ASP A 258 -4.14 -16.13 17.18
C ASP A 258 -4.37 -14.60 17.25
N TRP A 259 -5.63 -14.24 17.49
CA TRP A 259 -6.06 -12.85 17.57
C TRP A 259 -5.56 -12.15 18.84
N ASP A 260 -5.27 -12.90 19.90
CA ASP A 260 -4.72 -12.35 21.14
C ASP A 260 -3.28 -11.88 20.94
N GLN A 261 -2.47 -12.61 20.17
CA GLN A 261 -1.15 -12.13 19.76
C GLN A 261 -1.22 -10.83 18.96
N ILE A 262 -2.17 -10.70 18.01
CA ILE A 262 -2.35 -9.46 17.23
C ILE A 262 -2.76 -8.29 18.13
N ARG A 263 -3.67 -8.54 19.08
CA ARG A 263 -4.09 -7.54 20.08
C ARG A 263 -2.92 -7.09 20.96
N ALA A 264 -2.07 -8.03 21.41
CA ALA A 264 -0.87 -7.72 22.19
C ALA A 264 0.16 -6.92 21.37
N ASN A 265 0.38 -7.30 20.10
CA ASN A 265 1.22 -6.56 19.16
C ASN A 265 0.72 -5.11 19.01
N ALA A 266 -0.58 -4.94 18.83
CA ALA A 266 -1.21 -3.64 18.70
C ALA A 266 -0.99 -2.76 19.93
N ALA A 267 -1.26 -3.29 21.13
CA ALA A 267 -1.06 -2.57 22.38
C ALA A 267 0.41 -2.15 22.58
N LYS A 268 1.35 -3.02 22.20
CA LYS A 268 2.80 -2.72 22.24
C LYS A 268 3.15 -1.54 21.32
N VAL A 269 2.66 -1.53 20.09
CA VAL A 269 2.88 -0.42 19.15
C VAL A 269 2.31 0.89 19.70
N ILE A 270 1.07 0.86 20.21
CA ILE A 270 0.42 2.05 20.79
C ILE A 270 1.24 2.62 21.94
N GLY A 271 1.70 1.76 22.86
CA GLY A 271 2.56 2.17 23.98
C GLY A 271 3.90 2.76 23.54
N ASN A 272 4.52 2.21 22.48
CA ASN A 272 5.76 2.73 21.93
C ASN A 272 5.57 4.05 21.18
N ALA A 273 4.50 4.18 20.39
CA ALA A 273 4.17 5.40 19.66
C ALA A 273 3.84 6.57 20.60
N ALA A 274 3.15 6.30 21.71
CA ALA A 274 2.78 7.33 22.70
C ALA A 274 4.00 8.06 23.28
N LYS A 275 5.16 7.41 23.37
CA LYS A 275 6.43 8.02 23.85
C LYS A 275 6.91 9.16 22.96
N ALA A 276 6.52 9.20 21.68
CA ALA A 276 6.91 10.26 20.75
C ALA A 276 6.16 11.58 20.99
N GLY A 277 5.09 11.58 21.79
CA GLY A 277 4.25 12.75 22.05
C GLY A 277 3.41 13.18 20.84
N PRO A 278 2.82 14.38 20.87
CA PRO A 278 2.02 14.90 19.76
C PRO A 278 2.87 15.19 18.52
N LEU A 279 2.24 15.27 17.35
CA LEU A 279 2.89 15.71 16.13
C LEU A 279 3.43 17.14 16.32
N LYS A 280 4.74 17.32 16.15
CA LYS A 280 5.38 18.64 16.16
C LYS A 280 5.09 19.32 14.82
N ARG A 281 4.39 20.45 14.87
CA ARG A 281 4.07 21.29 13.71
C ARG A 281 5.24 22.18 13.35
#